data_AF-X0TF70-F1
#
_entry.id   AF-X0TF70-F1
#
_cell.length_a   1.000
_cell.length_b   1.000
_cell.length_c   1.000
_cell.angle_alpha   90.00
_cell.angle_beta   90.00
_cell.angle_gamma   90.00
#
_symmetry.space_group_name_H-M   'P 1'
#
loop_
_entity.id
_entity.type
_entity.pdbx_description
1 polymer ?
#
loop_
_entity_poly.entity_id
_entity_poly.type
_entity_poly.pdbx_seq_one_letter_code
_entity_poly.pdbx_strand_id
1 'polypeptide(L)' 'VKDLPGVRYHIVRGTLDSSGVSDRKQGRSKYGSKRPKAAQ' A
#
# COMPACT_ATOMS: atom_id res chain seq x y z
N VAL A 1 0.98 4.63 -13.80
CA VAL A 1 1.13 3.27 -14.37
C VAL A 1 1.72 3.42 -15.76
N LYS A 2 2.75 2.66 -16.12
CA LYS A 2 3.49 2.91 -17.37
C LYS A 2 2.79 2.35 -18.60
N ASP A 3 2.10 1.23 -18.46
CA ASP A 3 1.63 0.43 -19.60
C ASP A 3 0.18 0.73 -20.02
N LEU A 4 -0.51 1.61 -19.31
CA LEU A 4 -1.93 1.92 -19.55
C LEU A 4 -2.13 3.37 -20.00
N PRO A 5 -2.69 3.62 -21.19
CA PRO A 5 -3.05 4.96 -21.62
C PRO A 5 -4.21 5.48 -20.74
N GLY A 6 -4.08 6.70 -20.24
CA GLY A 6 -5.10 7.36 -19.40
C GLY A 6 -4.86 7.25 -17.88
N VAL A 7 -4.01 6.34 -17.39
CA VAL A 7 -3.76 6.18 -15.94
C VAL A 7 -2.54 7.01 -15.49
N ARG A 8 -2.80 8.28 -15.18
CA ARG A 8 -1.76 9.25 -14.78
C ARG A 8 -1.44 9.26 -13.28
N TYR A 9 -2.35 8.77 -12.44
CA TYR A 9 -2.26 8.89 -10.99
C TYR A 9 -2.22 7.55 -10.28
N HIS A 10 -1.72 7.57 -9.05
CA HIS A 10 -1.72 6.44 -8.13
C HIS A 10 -2.47 6.82 -6.86
N ILE A 11 -3.26 5.88 -6.35
CA ILE A 11 -3.97 6.05 -5.07
C ILE A 11 -3.00 5.72 -3.93
N VAL A 12 -2.95 6.59 -2.92
CA VAL A 12 -2.25 6.32 -1.66
C VAL A 12 -3.05 5.29 -0.87
N ARG A 13 -2.41 4.19 -0.47
CA ARG A 13 -3.06 3.06 0.23
C ARG A 13 -2.96 3.24 1.74
N GLY A 14 -4.01 2.85 2.47
CA GLY A 14 -4.06 2.97 3.94
C GLY A 14 -4.61 4.31 4.44
N THR A 15 -5.28 5.07 3.55
CA THR A 15 -5.95 6.34 3.85
C THR A 15 -7.39 6.33 3.34
N LEU A 16 -8.31 6.98 4.08
CA LEU A 16 -9.75 6.97 3.81
C LEU A 16 -10.26 5.51 3.64
N ASP A 17 -11.06 5.26 2.60
CA ASP A 17 -11.65 3.95 2.33
C ASP A 17 -10.67 2.96 1.64
N SER A 18 -9.45 3.41 1.32
CA SER A 18 -8.45 2.54 0.69
C SER A 18 -7.69 1.72 1.73
N SER A 19 -7.97 0.42 1.79
CA SER A 19 -7.28 -0.49 2.70
C SER A 19 -5.79 -0.63 2.33
N GLY A 20 -4.97 -1.03 3.31
CA GLY A 20 -3.57 -1.41 3.10
C GLY A 20 -3.41 -2.85 2.62
N VAL A 21 -2.17 -3.32 2.45
CA VAL A 21 -1.88 -4.75 2.25
C VAL A 21 -1.49 -5.37 3.58
N SER A 22 -2.19 -6.42 4.01
CA SER A 22 -1.97 -7.12 5.30
C SER A 22 -0.58 -7.74 5.40
N ASP A 23 -0.18 -8.52 4.39
CA ASP A 23 0.95 -9.45 4.53
C ASP A 23 2.28 -8.94 3.96
N ARG A 24 2.35 -7.63 3.69
CA ARG A 24 3.50 -7.04 2.98
C ARG A 24 4.63 -6.68 3.93
N LYS A 25 5.68 -7.51 3.94
CA LYS A 25 6.85 -7.34 4.82
C LYS A 25 7.86 -6.28 4.35
N GLN A 26 7.97 -6.05 3.04
CA GLN A 26 8.88 -5.06 2.43
C GLN A 26 8.12 -3.94 1.70
N GLY A 27 8.66 -2.72 1.70
CA GLY A 27 8.02 -1.57 1.05
C GLY A 27 6.67 -1.17 1.66
N ARG A 28 6.46 -1.47 2.93
CA ARG A 28 5.18 -1.34 3.65
C ARG A 28 4.58 0.08 3.64
N SER A 29 5.42 1.10 3.61
CA SER A 29 5.01 2.51 3.58
C SER A 29 4.25 2.88 2.30
N LYS A 30 4.61 2.31 1.15
CA LYS A 30 3.92 2.57 -0.13
C LYS A 30 2.54 1.91 -0.19
N TYR A 31 2.32 0.85 0.58
CA TYR A 31 1.13 0.00 0.50
C TYR A 31 0.26 0.07 1.76
N GLY A 32 0.50 1.03 2.66
CA GLY A 32 -0.30 1.21 3.86
C GLY A 32 -0.27 0.01 4.82
N SER A 33 0.81 -0.78 4.79
CA SER A 33 0.96 -1.95 5.67
C SER A 33 1.62 -1.52 6.98
N LYS A 34 0.97 -1.79 8.11
CA LYS A 34 1.54 -1.50 9.44
C LYS A 34 2.67 -2.48 9.74
N ARG A 35 3.67 -2.04 10.49
CA ARG A 35 4.71 -2.95 10.97
C ARG A 35 4.03 -4.01 11.85
N PRO A 36 4.14 -5.32 11.53
CA PRO A 36 3.64 -6.34 12.41
C PRO A 36 4.35 -6.18 13.76
N LYS A 37 3.57 -6.19 14.86
CA LYS A 37 4.18 -6.26 16.19
C LYS A 37 4.93 -7.58 16.24
N ALA A 38 6.21 -7.54 16.61
CA ALA A 38 6.93 -8.76 16.96
C ALA A 38 6.13 -9.39 18.10
N ALA A 39 5.63 -10.60 17.90
CA ALA A 39 5.12 -11.40 19.00
C ALA A 39 6.28 -11.53 19.99
N GLN A 40 6.08 -11.02 21.21
CA GLN A 40 6.91 -11.37 22.35
C GLN A 40 6.59 -12.82 22.74
#